data_AF-A0A1F9PKF3-F1
#
_entry.id   AF-A0A1F9PKF3-F1
#
_cell.length_a   1.000
_cell.length_b   1.000
_cell.length_c   1.000
_cell.angle_alpha   90.00
_cell.angle_beta   90.00
_cell.angle_gamma   90.00
#
_symmetry.space_group_name_H-M   'P 1'
#
loop_
_entity.id
_entity.type
_entity.pdbx_description
1 polymer ?
#
loop_
_entity_poly.entity_id
_entity_poly.type
_entity_poly.pdbx_seq_one_letter_code
_entity_poly.pdbx_strand_id
1 'polypeptide(L)'
;MRTLLTAACALVAFVTASSLADDRGRIDLGIPVISKPIAPAPVLPPVPVPVPESPQVILYEAPRFIYSPILGFYVSVGIQYDIVYIAPNYYYYWRGNWYKGPYYNGPWQVTTPQMLPRIMVKFNYERIRLYRDQEYKKYLQDRMYYRGQWHDPMLR
;
A
#
# COMPACT_ATOMS: atom_id res chain seq x y z
N MET A 1 24.13 9.22 50.13
CA MET A 1 23.39 10.47 50.43
C MET A 1 21.95 10.23 49.98
N ARG A 2 20.93 10.21 50.87
CA ARG A 2 20.11 11.38 51.27
C ARG A 2 19.63 12.17 50.02
N THR A 3 18.34 12.30 49.70
CA THR A 3 17.11 12.16 50.51
C THR A 3 15.86 11.81 49.66
N LEU A 4 14.81 11.32 50.32
CA LEU A 4 13.49 10.97 49.76
C LEU A 4 12.59 12.19 49.56
N LEU A 5 11.55 12.06 48.72
CA LEU A 5 10.29 12.77 48.93
C LEU A 5 9.10 11.92 48.44
N THR A 6 8.06 11.87 49.25
CA THR A 6 7.00 10.86 49.25
C THR A 6 5.66 11.47 48.84
N ALA A 7 4.79 10.71 48.17
CA ALA A 7 3.37 11.04 48.03
C ALA A 7 2.51 9.80 48.34
N ALA A 8 2.06 9.72 49.59
CA ALA A 8 0.92 8.90 50.02
C ALA A 8 -0.37 9.77 49.89
N CYS A 9 -1.60 9.29 50.04
CA CYS A 9 -2.10 7.96 50.40
C CYS A 9 -3.50 7.75 49.80
N ALA A 10 -3.99 6.50 49.76
CA ALA A 10 -5.38 6.18 49.42
C ALA A 10 -6.30 6.24 50.66
N LEU A 11 -7.63 6.26 50.50
CA LEU A 11 -8.51 5.11 50.78
C LEU A 11 -10.02 5.40 50.57
N VAL A 12 -10.83 4.33 50.61
CA VAL A 12 -12.27 4.25 50.28
C VAL A 12 -13.06 3.63 51.43
N ALA A 13 -14.26 4.15 51.74
CA ALA A 13 -15.44 3.44 52.30
C ALA A 13 -16.65 4.42 52.35
N PHE A 14 -17.89 4.19 51.88
CA PHE A 14 -18.92 3.14 52.04
C PHE A 14 -19.95 3.38 53.19
N VAL A 15 -21.24 3.05 52.88
CA VAL A 15 -22.37 2.62 53.76
C VAL A 15 -23.70 3.45 53.73
N THR A 16 -24.68 2.88 53.00
CA THR A 16 -26.18 2.82 53.06
C THR A 16 -27.11 3.83 53.77
N ALA A 17 -28.15 4.26 53.01
CA ALA A 17 -29.64 4.16 53.22
C ALA A 17 -30.24 4.24 54.65
N SER A 18 -31.42 4.82 54.94
CA SER A 18 -32.60 5.28 54.16
C SER A 18 -33.34 6.37 54.97
N SER A 19 -34.58 6.88 54.75
CA SER A 19 -35.66 6.83 53.73
C SER A 19 -36.70 7.93 54.08
N LEU A 20 -37.59 8.34 53.16
CA LEU A 20 -38.95 8.84 53.45
C LEU A 20 -39.80 8.88 52.16
N ALA A 21 -41.11 8.58 52.26
CA ALA A 21 -42.04 8.62 51.14
C ALA A 21 -42.74 9.98 51.05
N ASP A 22 -43.03 10.44 49.83
CA ASP A 22 -44.08 11.44 49.57
C ASP A 22 -44.92 10.95 48.39
N ASP A 23 -46.22 10.79 48.64
CA ASP A 23 -47.20 10.29 47.68
C ASP A 23 -47.76 11.46 46.85
N ARG A 24 -47.46 11.51 45.55
CA ARG A 24 -48.08 12.45 44.61
C ARG A 24 -48.40 11.79 43.27
N GLY A 25 -49.69 11.52 43.10
CA GLY A 25 -50.37 10.92 41.95
C GLY A 25 -49.62 10.92 40.61
N ARG A 26 -49.35 9.71 40.11
CA ARG A 26 -49.14 9.48 38.67
C ARG A 26 -50.41 9.84 37.91
N ILE A 27 -50.33 10.88 37.08
CA ILE A 27 -51.31 11.15 36.06
C ILE A 27 -50.93 10.29 34.85
N ASP A 28 -51.49 9.09 34.75
CA ASP A 28 -51.31 8.19 33.60
C ASP A 28 -52.06 8.76 32.38
N LEU A 29 -51.45 9.74 31.72
CA LEU A 29 -51.88 10.27 30.43
C LEU A 29 -51.70 9.18 29.36
N GLY A 30 -52.76 8.41 29.13
CA GLY A 30 -52.86 7.40 28.09
C GLY A 30 -52.83 7.99 26.69
N ILE A 31 -51.67 8.51 26.26
CA ILE A 31 -51.41 8.87 24.87
C ILE A 31 -51.20 7.56 24.09
N PRO A 32 -52.04 7.21 23.12
CA PRO A 32 -51.76 6.09 22.25
C PRO A 32 -50.55 6.44 21.39
N VAL A 33 -49.39 5.87 21.72
CA VAL A 33 -48.22 5.86 20.84
C VAL A 33 -48.56 4.98 19.65
N ILE A 34 -49.13 5.59 18.61
CA ILE A 34 -49.32 4.95 17.30
C ILE A 34 -47.93 4.81 16.68
N SER A 35 -47.27 3.70 17.03
CA SER A 35 -46.00 3.29 16.44
C SER A 35 -46.21 2.94 14.98
N LYS A 36 -46.07 3.96 14.11
CA LYS A 36 -46.02 3.77 12.65
C LYS A 36 -44.95 2.69 12.36
N PRO A 37 -45.28 1.60 11.63
CA PRO A 37 -44.31 0.59 11.29
C PRO A 37 -43.12 1.23 10.56
N ILE A 38 -41.92 1.04 11.07
CA ILE A 38 -40.69 1.37 10.34
C ILE A 38 -40.63 0.37 9.18
N ALA A 39 -40.92 0.87 7.98
CA ALA A 39 -40.68 0.11 6.76
C ALA A 39 -39.18 -0.24 6.68
N PRO A 40 -38.82 -1.48 6.29
CA PRO A 40 -37.42 -1.82 6.04
C PRO A 40 -36.83 -0.82 5.04
N ALA A 41 -35.68 -0.24 5.37
CA ALA A 41 -34.98 0.64 4.43
C ALA A 41 -34.64 -0.16 3.15
N PRO A 42 -34.84 0.39 1.95
CA PRO A 42 -34.44 -0.28 0.73
C PRO A 42 -32.93 -0.54 0.77
N VAL A 43 -32.55 -1.80 0.59
CA VAL A 43 -31.14 -2.19 0.50
C VAL A 43 -30.54 -1.53 -0.73
N LEU A 44 -29.72 -0.49 -0.53
CA LEU A 44 -29.00 0.14 -1.62
C LEU A 44 -28.07 -0.91 -2.26
N PRO A 45 -28.00 -0.98 -3.61
CA PRO A 45 -27.01 -1.82 -4.26
C PRO A 45 -25.60 -1.36 -3.85
N PRO A 46 -24.63 -2.28 -3.70
CA PRO A 46 -23.26 -1.91 -3.37
C PRO A 46 -22.72 -0.96 -4.44
N VAL A 47 -22.24 0.21 -3.99
CA VAL A 47 -21.59 1.19 -4.87
C VAL A 47 -20.40 0.53 -5.55
N PRO A 48 -20.28 0.55 -6.89
CA PRO A 48 -19.12 0.00 -7.57
C PRO A 48 -17.86 0.72 -7.11
N VAL A 49 -16.94 -0.02 -6.47
CA VAL A 49 -15.61 0.51 -6.16
C VAL A 49 -14.85 0.73 -7.47
N PRO A 50 -14.30 1.93 -7.73
CA PRO A 50 -13.53 2.18 -8.95
C PRO A 50 -12.31 1.26 -8.99
N VAL A 51 -12.27 0.35 -9.97
CA VAL A 51 -11.07 -0.45 -10.25
C VAL A 51 -10.01 0.49 -10.83
N PRO A 52 -8.77 0.51 -10.30
CA PRO A 52 -7.69 1.30 -10.89
C PRO A 52 -7.50 0.92 -12.36
N GLU A 53 -7.46 1.92 -13.24
CA GLU A 53 -7.13 1.74 -14.66
C GLU A 53 -5.77 1.03 -14.79
N SER A 54 -5.71 -0.08 -15.51
CA SER A 54 -4.44 -0.75 -15.80
C SER A 54 -3.66 0.06 -16.84
N PRO A 55 -2.38 0.42 -16.59
CA PRO A 55 -1.59 1.18 -17.55
C PRO A 55 -1.44 0.43 -18.87
N GLN A 56 -1.38 1.18 -19.97
CA GLN A 56 -0.99 0.67 -21.28
C GLN A 56 0.46 1.07 -21.55
N VAL A 57 1.34 0.09 -21.76
CA VAL A 57 2.77 0.32 -22.05
C VAL A 57 2.99 0.00 -23.53
N ILE A 58 2.99 1.06 -24.35
CA ILE A 58 3.17 0.96 -25.80
C ILE A 58 4.66 1.02 -26.09
N LEU A 59 5.19 -0.05 -26.69
CA LEU A 59 6.59 -0.19 -27.08
C LEU A 59 6.68 -0.68 -28.52
N TYR A 60 7.53 -0.03 -29.31
CA TYR A 60 7.81 -0.44 -30.69
C TYR A 60 8.89 -1.53 -30.78
N GLU A 61 9.71 -1.67 -29.74
CA GLU A 61 10.79 -2.66 -29.62
C GLU A 61 10.82 -3.29 -28.22
N ALA A 62 11.46 -4.45 -28.10
CA ALA A 62 11.67 -5.10 -26.81
C ALA A 62 12.70 -4.33 -25.97
N PRO A 63 12.40 -3.98 -24.71
CA PRO A 63 13.36 -3.32 -23.86
C PRO A 63 14.44 -4.30 -23.39
N ARG A 64 15.68 -3.82 -23.36
CA ARG A 64 16.79 -4.52 -22.69
C ARG A 64 16.89 -4.04 -21.26
N PHE A 65 17.30 -4.93 -20.37
CA PHE A 65 17.40 -4.65 -18.94
C PHE A 65 18.83 -4.86 -18.46
N ILE A 66 19.37 -3.87 -17.74
CA ILE A 66 20.68 -3.95 -17.11
C ILE A 66 20.53 -4.36 -15.65
N TYR A 67 21.36 -5.27 -15.16
CA TYR A 67 21.41 -5.62 -13.74
C TYR A 67 22.13 -4.53 -12.96
N SER A 68 21.50 -3.96 -11.93
CA SER A 68 22.19 -3.05 -11.01
C SER A 68 22.59 -3.80 -9.73
N PRO A 69 23.90 -3.97 -9.45
CA PRO A 69 24.37 -4.71 -8.26
C PRO A 69 23.92 -4.09 -6.92
N ILE A 70 23.65 -2.77 -6.90
CA ILE A 70 23.16 -2.05 -5.71
C ILE A 70 21.68 -2.36 -5.46
N LEU A 71 20.88 -2.51 -6.52
CA LEU A 71 19.46 -2.84 -6.42
C LEU A 71 19.23 -4.34 -6.21
N GLY A 72 20.08 -5.19 -6.79
CA GLY A 72 19.93 -6.64 -6.80
C GLY A 72 18.88 -7.15 -7.80
N PHE A 73 18.56 -6.35 -8.83
CA PHE A 73 17.62 -6.71 -9.89
C PHE A 73 17.89 -5.97 -11.20
N TYR A 74 17.18 -6.39 -12.26
CA TYR A 74 17.30 -5.84 -13.61
C TYR A 74 16.33 -4.67 -13.81
N VAL A 75 16.75 -3.63 -14.53
CA VAL A 75 15.92 -2.45 -14.85
C VAL A 75 16.08 -2.07 -16.32
N SER A 76 14.98 -1.72 -16.98
CA SER A 76 14.94 -1.35 -18.40
C SER A 76 15.78 -0.12 -18.72
N VAL A 77 16.49 -0.16 -19.85
CA VAL A 77 17.25 0.94 -20.45
C VAL A 77 16.86 1.10 -21.91
N GLY A 78 17.10 2.29 -22.48
CA GLY A 78 16.79 2.60 -23.88
C GLY A 78 15.32 2.96 -24.16
N ILE A 79 14.41 2.76 -23.20
CA ILE A 79 12.99 3.13 -23.31
C ILE A 79 12.59 4.15 -22.23
N GLN A 80 11.46 4.84 -22.45
CA GLN A 80 10.93 5.87 -21.54
C GLN A 80 10.33 5.33 -20.24
N TYR A 81 10.00 4.03 -20.18
CA TYR A 81 9.38 3.40 -19.02
C TYR A 81 10.44 2.69 -18.19
N ASP A 82 10.49 2.96 -16.89
CA ASP A 82 11.33 2.20 -15.95
C ASP A 82 10.56 0.97 -15.48
N ILE A 83 10.90 -0.16 -16.09
CA ILE A 83 10.33 -1.48 -15.85
C ILE A 83 11.42 -2.28 -15.15
N VAL A 84 11.07 -2.86 -14.01
CA VAL A 84 11.93 -3.76 -13.24
C VAL A 84 11.64 -5.19 -13.66
N TYR A 85 12.68 -5.99 -13.89
CA TYR A 85 12.55 -7.43 -14.07
C TYR A 85 13.15 -8.17 -12.87
N ILE A 86 12.30 -8.96 -12.21
CA ILE A 86 12.67 -9.88 -11.13
C ILE A 86 12.01 -11.21 -11.47
N ALA A 87 12.82 -12.15 -11.96
CA ALA A 87 12.35 -13.39 -12.55
C ALA A 87 11.30 -14.11 -11.66
N PRO A 88 10.16 -14.57 -12.23
CA PRO A 88 9.78 -14.51 -13.65
C PRO A 88 8.98 -13.25 -14.07
N ASN A 89 8.84 -12.23 -13.20
CA ASN A 89 7.85 -11.16 -13.39
C ASN A 89 8.48 -9.80 -13.76
N TYR A 90 7.69 -8.99 -14.46
CA TYR A 90 7.98 -7.58 -14.72
C TYR A 90 7.15 -6.70 -13.80
N TYR A 91 7.71 -5.56 -13.41
CA TYR A 91 7.07 -4.58 -12.54
C TYR A 91 7.21 -3.18 -13.12
N TYR A 92 6.12 -2.43 -13.15
CA TYR A 92 6.08 -1.07 -13.69
C TYR A 92 5.48 -0.10 -12.66
N TYR A 93 6.12 1.04 -12.47
CA TYR A 93 5.63 2.10 -11.57
C TYR A 93 4.87 3.15 -12.37
N TRP A 94 3.60 3.36 -12.02
CA TRP A 94 2.72 4.31 -12.71
C TRP A 94 1.75 4.97 -11.74
N ARG A 95 1.63 6.30 -11.81
CA ARG A 95 0.71 7.13 -10.99
C ARG A 95 0.69 6.71 -9.51
N GLY A 96 1.87 6.63 -8.88
CA GLY A 96 2.01 6.31 -7.45
C GLY A 96 1.97 4.81 -7.11
N ASN A 97 1.55 3.95 -8.04
CA ASN A 97 1.30 2.54 -7.80
C ASN A 97 2.29 1.64 -8.54
N TRP A 98 2.61 0.49 -7.95
CA TRP A 98 3.30 -0.58 -8.64
C TRP A 98 2.30 -1.51 -9.31
N TYR A 99 2.62 -1.93 -10.53
CA TYR A 99 1.92 -2.95 -11.29
C TYR A 99 2.87 -4.09 -11.58
N LYS A 100 2.33 -5.31 -11.69
CA LYS A 100 3.05 -6.54 -12.01
C LYS A 100 2.47 -7.14 -13.29
N GLY A 101 3.32 -7.66 -14.16
CA GLY A 101 2.91 -8.36 -15.38
C GLY A 101 3.82 -9.56 -15.69
N PRO A 102 3.33 -10.54 -16.47
CA PRO A 102 4.13 -11.67 -16.95
C PRO A 102 5.09 -11.26 -18.09
N TYR A 103 4.81 -10.16 -18.80
CA TYR A 103 5.65 -9.63 -19.87
C TYR A 103 5.95 -8.14 -19.66
N TYR A 104 6.99 -7.63 -20.33
CA TYR A 104 7.44 -6.24 -20.23
C TYR A 104 6.43 -5.21 -20.78
N ASN A 105 5.42 -5.63 -21.53
CA ASN A 105 4.32 -4.81 -22.03
C ASN A 105 3.00 -5.06 -21.28
N GLY A 106 3.02 -5.87 -20.21
CA GLY A 106 1.83 -6.26 -19.43
C GLY A 106 1.37 -7.70 -19.74
N PRO A 107 0.07 -8.03 -19.56
CA PRO A 107 -0.96 -7.20 -18.92
C PRO A 107 -0.56 -6.82 -17.48
N TRP A 108 -0.98 -5.64 -17.04
CA TRP A 108 -0.55 -5.04 -15.78
C TRP A 108 -1.62 -5.16 -14.69
N GLN A 109 -1.29 -5.86 -13.60
CA GLN A 109 -2.13 -5.99 -12.41
C GLN A 109 -1.59 -5.12 -11.27
N VAL A 110 -2.47 -4.33 -10.63
CA VAL A 110 -2.10 -3.52 -9.46
C VAL A 110 -1.50 -4.40 -8.36
N THR A 111 -0.39 -3.96 -7.77
CA THR A 111 0.38 -4.71 -6.78
C THR A 111 0.55 -3.88 -5.52
N THR A 112 0.02 -4.39 -4.40
CA THR A 112 0.18 -3.73 -3.10
C THR A 112 1.60 -3.91 -2.55
N PRO A 113 2.08 -3.04 -1.63
CA PRO A 113 3.41 -3.17 -1.03
C PRO A 113 3.69 -4.53 -0.39
N GLN A 114 2.65 -5.22 0.10
CA GLN A 114 2.72 -6.56 0.70
C GLN A 114 2.96 -7.67 -0.34
N MET A 115 2.58 -7.45 -1.60
CA MET A 115 2.76 -8.39 -2.72
C MET A 115 4.04 -8.12 -3.53
N LEU A 116 4.74 -7.01 -3.28
CA LEU A 116 6.01 -6.71 -3.92
C LEU A 116 7.14 -7.60 -3.37
N PRO A 117 8.12 -7.99 -4.21
CA PRO A 117 9.37 -8.58 -3.73
C PRO A 117 10.02 -7.68 -2.67
N ARG A 118 10.41 -8.26 -1.53
CA ARG A 118 11.00 -7.53 -0.39
C ARG A 118 12.20 -6.65 -0.77
N ILE A 119 12.91 -6.99 -1.86
CA ILE A 119 14.03 -6.21 -2.38
C ILE A 119 13.58 -4.89 -3.02
N MET A 120 12.43 -4.83 -3.70
CA MET A 120 11.89 -3.61 -4.28
C MET A 120 11.42 -2.63 -3.20
N VAL A 121 10.78 -3.14 -2.13
CA VAL A 121 10.24 -2.32 -1.03
C VAL A 121 11.32 -1.48 -0.33
N LYS A 122 12.60 -1.85 -0.44
CA LYS A 122 13.74 -1.10 0.10
C LYS A 122 14.09 0.17 -0.68
N PHE A 123 13.62 0.31 -1.92
CA PHE A 123 13.99 1.40 -2.81
C PHE A 123 12.75 2.12 -3.32
N ASN A 124 12.72 3.45 -3.18
CA ASN A 124 11.76 4.26 -3.93
C ASN A 124 12.16 4.31 -5.41
N TYR A 125 11.18 4.65 -6.25
CA TYR A 125 11.30 4.73 -7.69
C TYR A 125 12.47 5.61 -8.17
N GLU A 126 12.72 6.72 -7.48
CA GLU A 126 13.80 7.66 -7.78
C GLU A 126 15.18 7.03 -7.59
N ARG A 127 15.38 6.22 -6.53
CA ARG A 127 16.62 5.47 -6.30
C ARG A 127 16.81 4.36 -7.32
N ILE A 128 15.73 3.71 -7.75
CA ILE A 128 15.78 2.68 -8.82
C ILE A 128 16.32 3.31 -10.12
N ARG A 129 15.78 4.46 -10.53
CA ARG A 129 16.30 5.21 -11.69
C ARG A 129 17.77 5.60 -11.50
N LEU A 130 18.11 6.21 -10.36
CA LEU A 130 19.48 6.65 -10.07
C LEU A 130 20.52 5.51 -10.17
N TYR A 131 20.27 4.37 -9.52
CA TYR A 131 21.23 3.25 -9.50
C TYR A 131 21.27 2.47 -10.81
N ARG A 132 20.18 2.49 -11.61
CA ARG A 132 20.23 2.04 -13.01
C ARG A 132 21.09 2.98 -13.84
N ASP A 133 20.84 4.29 -13.79
CA ASP A 133 21.50 5.28 -14.65
C ASP A 133 23.01 5.34 -14.38
N GLN A 134 23.43 5.16 -13.12
CA GLN A 134 24.83 4.97 -12.75
C GLN A 134 25.45 3.72 -13.38
N GLU A 135 24.74 2.59 -13.38
CA GLU A 135 25.24 1.33 -13.94
C GLU A 135 25.27 1.36 -15.49
N TYR A 136 24.22 1.91 -16.09
CA TYR A 136 24.16 2.12 -17.54
C TYR A 136 25.22 3.11 -18.02
N LYS A 137 25.56 4.13 -17.22
CA LYS A 137 26.70 5.02 -17.51
C LYS A 137 28.03 4.27 -17.55
N LYS A 138 28.29 3.32 -16.64
CA LYS A 138 29.50 2.48 -16.69
C LYS A 138 29.55 1.66 -17.97
N TYR A 139 28.44 1.00 -18.34
CA TYR A 139 28.32 0.30 -19.61
C TYR A 139 28.60 1.22 -20.80
N LEU A 140 28.04 2.44 -20.83
CA LEU A 140 28.27 3.39 -21.92
C LEU A 140 29.73 3.86 -22.00
N GLN A 141 30.43 3.99 -20.88
CA GLN A 141 31.83 4.40 -20.81
C GLN A 141 32.80 3.30 -21.26
N ASP A 142 32.47 2.03 -21.01
CA ASP A 142 33.34 0.89 -21.32
C ASP A 142 32.54 -0.29 -21.93
N ARG A 143 31.95 -0.07 -23.09
CA ARG A 143 31.11 -1.08 -23.75
C ARG A 143 31.85 -2.38 -24.10
N MET A 144 33.15 -2.31 -24.36
CA MET A 144 33.95 -3.46 -24.81
C MET A 144 34.38 -4.37 -23.65
N TYR A 145 34.62 -3.82 -22.47
CA TYR A 145 35.04 -4.60 -21.30
C TYR A 145 33.99 -4.67 -20.18
N TYR A 146 32.79 -4.11 -20.38
CA TYR A 146 31.68 -4.22 -19.43
C TYR A 146 31.29 -5.67 -19.12
N ARG A 147 31.48 -6.09 -17.86
CA ARG A 147 31.18 -7.46 -17.37
C ARG A 147 29.87 -7.57 -16.58
N GLY A 148 29.02 -6.56 -16.59
CA GLY A 148 27.74 -6.60 -15.90
C GLY A 148 26.69 -7.43 -16.66
N GLN A 149 25.65 -7.84 -15.94
CA GLN A 149 24.64 -8.76 -16.45
C GLN A 149 23.51 -8.02 -17.18
N TRP A 150 22.98 -8.69 -18.19
CA TRP A 150 21.88 -8.21 -19.03
C TRP A 150 20.77 -9.25 -19.05
N HIS A 151 19.53 -8.76 -19.12
CA HIS A 151 18.37 -9.57 -19.47
C HIS A 151 17.75 -8.97 -20.75
N ASP A 152 17.61 -9.81 -21.77
CA ASP A 152 16.98 -9.47 -23.04
C ASP A 152 15.79 -10.43 -23.24
N PRO A 153 14.53 -9.96 -23.19
CA PRO A 153 13.36 -10.82 -23.34
C PRO A 153 13.27 -11.57 -24.67
N MET A 154 14.04 -11.17 -25.69
CA MET A 154 14.05 -11.80 -27.01
C MET A 154 15.12 -12.88 -27.17
N LEU A 155 16.06 -13.00 -26.21
CA LEU A 155 17.09 -14.03 -26.19
C LEU A 155 16.74 -15.07 -25.11
N ARG A 156 16.59 -16.34 -25.51
CA ARG A 156 16.34 -17.49 -24.63
C ARG A 156 17.59 -18.33 -24.41
#